data_AF-A0A7X5XZZ7-F1
#
_entry.id   AF-A0A7X5XZZ7-F1
#
_cell.length_a   1.000
_cell.length_b   1.000
_cell.length_c   1.000
_cell.angle_alpha   90.00
_cell.angle_beta   90.00
_cell.angle_gamma   90.00
#
_symmetry.space_group_name_H-M   'P 1'
#
loop_
_entity.id
_entity.type
_entity.pdbx_description
1 polymer ?
#
loop_
_entity_poly.entity_id
_entity_poly.type
_entity_poly.pdbx_seq_one_letter_code
_entity_poly.pdbx_strand_id
1 'polypeptide(L)'
;MSKITIALEAAVQTVIENAPKDGKQTNRQRAEIDRAFARILKLIAPRIRHFIRQYGLTAHWDDAEQCCAIAVHRAIQAYEPEKAQFTTFVNWQIRGELQSLRFRLMTDQRPSAKKVEATTVSLSAMVTSADGDEMSPEAMIEDEDALERTESAASDYLADGAIASLIEAYVDHLRKVGIEQLRRRPRPKREEAALRREGPRLRTATHGIDPAELEKLEAKLERDREIVARRVFQTATLDDLSMETGVTKERVRQITKRAAKVIAEIAAADPRFSVMAEYGEPATAKRRQPAAARNATPILPDASQPHNLLSSVVAIDAASIDTVVAAEANRETVEAIAIAAAPLANRAALH
;
A
#
# COMPACT_ATOMS: atom_id res chain seq x y z
N MET A 1 -29.92 -26.17 54.24
CA MET A 1 -29.76 -25.63 52.86
C MET A 1 -30.85 -24.59 52.60
N SER A 2 -30.54 -23.50 51.88
CA SER A 2 -31.56 -22.50 51.49
C SER A 2 -32.62 -23.12 50.58
N LYS A 3 -33.88 -22.67 50.67
CA LYS A 3 -34.97 -23.10 49.77
C LYS A 3 -34.60 -22.96 48.29
N ILE A 4 -33.84 -21.90 47.96
CA ILE A 4 -33.36 -21.62 46.60
C ILE A 4 -32.33 -22.67 46.17
N THR A 5 -31.38 -23.01 47.05
CA THR A 5 -30.37 -24.04 46.77
C THR A 5 -31.03 -25.39 46.50
N ILE A 6 -31.99 -25.80 47.33
CA ILE A 6 -32.70 -27.07 47.15
C ILE A 6 -33.47 -27.09 45.82
N ALA A 7 -34.20 -26.01 45.50
CA ALA A 7 -34.93 -25.89 44.24
C ALA A 7 -33.99 -25.91 43.02
N LEU A 8 -32.78 -25.36 43.17
CA LEU A 8 -31.78 -25.35 42.13
C LEU A 8 -31.22 -26.75 41.87
N GLU A 9 -30.83 -27.48 42.91
CA GLU A 9 -30.36 -28.87 42.80
C GLU A 9 -31.42 -29.76 42.16
N ALA A 10 -32.69 -29.63 42.58
CA ALA A 10 -33.80 -30.39 41.99
C ALA A 10 -34.00 -30.09 40.49
N ALA A 11 -33.86 -28.82 40.08
CA ALA A 11 -33.97 -28.44 38.68
C ALA A 11 -32.80 -28.97 37.84
N VAL A 12 -31.57 -28.95 38.39
CA VAL A 12 -30.37 -29.51 37.73
C VAL A 12 -30.50 -31.03 37.60
N GLN A 13 -30.97 -31.70 38.65
CA GLN A 13 -31.23 -33.14 38.63
C GLN A 13 -32.23 -33.52 37.54
N THR A 14 -33.27 -32.71 37.34
CA THR A 14 -34.23 -32.89 36.22
C THR A 14 -33.54 -32.86 34.85
N VAL A 15 -32.55 -31.96 34.67
CA VAL A 15 -31.79 -31.90 33.41
C VAL A 15 -30.94 -33.15 33.23
N ILE A 16 -30.24 -33.60 34.27
CA ILE A 16 -29.38 -34.79 34.25
C ILE A 16 -30.20 -36.06 33.94
N GLU A 17 -31.39 -36.20 34.52
CA GLU A 17 -32.27 -37.35 34.29
C GLU A 17 -32.83 -37.42 32.86
N ASN A 18 -33.07 -36.26 32.24
CA ASN A 18 -33.60 -36.17 30.89
C ASN A 18 -32.51 -36.04 29.81
N ALA A 19 -31.24 -35.96 30.21
CA ALA A 19 -30.11 -35.94 29.29
C ALA A 19 -30.00 -37.28 28.55
N PRO A 20 -29.78 -37.29 27.22
CA PRO A 20 -29.64 -38.53 26.47
C PRO A 20 -28.35 -39.25 26.91
N LYS A 21 -28.50 -40.46 27.49
CA LYS A 21 -27.36 -41.31 27.87
C LYS A 21 -26.77 -42.02 26.64
N ASP A 22 -27.65 -42.57 25.79
CA ASP A 22 -27.30 -43.18 24.52
C ASP A 22 -28.42 -42.91 23.49
N GLY A 23 -28.07 -42.33 22.34
CA GLY A 23 -28.98 -42.12 21.21
C GLY A 23 -29.58 -40.71 21.06
N LYS A 24 -30.56 -40.58 20.14
CA LYS A 24 -31.20 -39.29 19.81
C LYS A 24 -32.19 -38.88 20.89
N GLN A 25 -32.01 -37.67 21.41
CA GLN A 25 -32.91 -37.06 22.39
C GLN A 25 -34.34 -36.93 21.83
N THR A 26 -35.33 -37.35 22.62
CA THR A 26 -36.76 -37.23 22.25
C THR A 26 -37.26 -35.79 22.41
N ASN A 27 -38.33 -35.41 21.68
CA ASN A 27 -38.93 -34.09 21.78
C ASN A 27 -39.43 -33.77 23.21
N ARG A 28 -39.93 -34.78 23.94
CA ARG A 28 -40.36 -34.62 25.33
C ARG A 28 -39.18 -34.31 26.26
N GLN A 29 -38.08 -35.05 26.14
CA GLN A 29 -36.86 -34.79 26.90
C GLN A 29 -36.30 -33.39 26.64
N ARG A 30 -36.32 -32.94 25.37
CA ARG A 30 -35.93 -31.56 25.01
C ARG A 30 -36.77 -30.53 25.76
N ALA A 31 -38.09 -30.65 25.67
CA ALA A 31 -39.00 -29.71 26.33
C ALA A 31 -38.84 -29.70 27.86
N GLU A 32 -38.59 -30.86 28.50
CA GLU A 32 -38.33 -30.90 29.95
C GLU A 32 -36.99 -30.26 30.32
N ILE A 33 -35.95 -30.49 29.52
CA ILE A 33 -34.63 -29.86 29.72
C ILE A 33 -34.76 -28.34 29.57
N ASP A 34 -35.43 -27.85 28.53
CA ASP A 34 -35.61 -26.41 28.29
C ASP A 34 -36.36 -25.74 29.44
N ARG A 35 -37.43 -26.37 29.96
CA ARG A 35 -38.16 -25.87 31.13
C ARG A 35 -37.32 -25.90 32.40
N ALA A 36 -36.56 -26.97 32.62
CA ALA A 36 -35.66 -27.06 33.77
C ALA A 36 -34.55 -26.01 33.70
N PHE A 37 -33.96 -25.79 32.53
CA PHE A 37 -32.97 -24.76 32.27
C PHE A 37 -33.52 -23.35 32.51
N ALA A 38 -34.71 -23.04 31.99
CA ALA A 38 -35.39 -21.77 32.25
C ALA A 38 -35.65 -21.53 33.76
N ARG A 39 -36.03 -22.58 34.50
CA ARG A 39 -36.18 -22.52 35.97
C ARG A 39 -34.85 -22.24 36.67
N ILE A 40 -33.76 -22.89 36.25
CA ILE A 40 -32.41 -22.66 36.78
C ILE A 40 -32.00 -21.20 36.57
N LEU A 41 -32.16 -20.67 35.36
CA LEU A 41 -31.84 -19.27 35.05
C LEU A 41 -32.64 -18.30 35.93
N LYS A 42 -33.95 -18.56 36.12
CA LYS A 42 -34.80 -17.74 37.00
C LYS A 42 -34.34 -17.75 38.45
N LEU A 43 -33.89 -18.90 38.97
CA LEU A 43 -33.39 -19.04 40.35
C LEU A 43 -32.03 -18.35 40.55
N ILE A 44 -31.16 -18.40 39.55
CA ILE A 44 -29.80 -17.82 39.61
C ILE A 44 -29.80 -16.32 39.23
N ALA A 45 -30.84 -15.81 38.55
CA ALA A 45 -30.90 -14.43 38.06
C ALA A 45 -30.42 -13.35 39.03
N PRO A 46 -30.81 -13.32 40.34
CA PRO A 46 -30.30 -12.30 41.27
C PRO A 46 -28.77 -12.31 41.39
N ARG A 47 -28.15 -13.50 41.30
CA ARG A 47 -26.71 -13.68 41.39
C ARG A 47 -26.01 -13.27 40.09
N ILE A 48 -26.59 -13.60 38.94
CA ILE A 48 -26.11 -13.10 37.63
C ILE A 48 -26.09 -11.57 37.64
N ARG A 49 -27.19 -10.93 38.06
CA ARG A 49 -27.26 -9.46 38.18
C ARG A 49 -26.18 -8.88 39.09
N HIS A 50 -25.90 -9.54 40.22
CA HIS A 50 -24.82 -9.14 41.12
C HIS A 50 -23.45 -9.23 40.43
N PHE A 51 -23.14 -10.35 39.78
CA PHE A 51 -21.86 -10.50 39.10
C PHE A 51 -21.69 -9.56 37.90
N ILE A 52 -22.71 -9.34 37.08
CA ILE A 52 -22.62 -8.38 35.96
C ILE A 52 -22.20 -6.99 36.47
N ARG A 53 -22.78 -6.53 37.58
CA ARG A 53 -22.39 -5.25 38.21
C ARG A 53 -20.97 -5.29 38.77
N GLN A 54 -20.58 -6.37 39.46
CA GLN A 54 -19.24 -6.50 40.04
C GLN A 54 -18.13 -6.51 38.97
N TYR A 55 -18.40 -7.06 37.78
CA TYR A 55 -17.46 -7.09 36.68
C TYR A 55 -17.50 -5.82 35.81
N GLY A 56 -18.35 -4.83 36.14
CA GLY A 56 -18.45 -3.57 35.42
C GLY A 56 -19.13 -3.67 34.06
N LEU A 57 -19.89 -4.74 33.80
CA LEU A 57 -20.50 -5.04 32.49
C LEU A 57 -21.93 -4.51 32.37
N THR A 58 -22.29 -3.48 33.12
CA THR A 58 -23.66 -2.92 33.11
C THR A 58 -24.05 -2.30 31.77
N ALA A 59 -23.10 -1.73 31.04
CA ALA A 59 -23.32 -1.19 29.69
C ALA A 59 -23.49 -2.31 28.62
N HIS A 60 -23.09 -3.54 28.93
CA HIS A 60 -23.14 -4.70 28.04
C HIS A 60 -24.03 -5.79 28.65
N TRP A 61 -25.19 -5.37 29.16
CA TRP A 61 -26.07 -6.24 29.96
C TRP A 61 -26.50 -7.49 29.19
N ASP A 62 -26.95 -7.33 27.95
CA ASP A 62 -27.49 -8.41 27.12
C ASP A 62 -26.40 -9.46 26.82
N ASP A 63 -25.19 -9.00 26.44
CA ASP A 63 -24.05 -9.88 26.19
C ASP A 63 -23.61 -10.62 27.46
N ALA A 64 -23.60 -9.93 28.60
CA ALA A 64 -23.20 -10.50 29.87
C ALA A 64 -24.23 -11.53 30.38
N GLU A 65 -25.53 -11.31 30.14
CA GLU A 65 -26.59 -12.26 30.44
C GLU A 65 -26.45 -13.53 29.58
N GLN A 66 -26.19 -13.39 28.28
CA GLN A 66 -25.95 -14.55 27.39
C GLN A 66 -24.70 -15.34 27.80
N CYS A 67 -23.60 -14.67 28.13
CA CYS A 67 -22.39 -15.35 28.64
C CYS A 67 -22.69 -16.11 29.94
N CYS A 68 -23.50 -15.56 30.84
CA CYS A 68 -23.92 -16.26 32.05
C CYS A 68 -24.80 -17.47 31.73
N ALA A 69 -25.70 -17.39 30.75
CA ALA A 69 -26.52 -18.52 30.33
C ALA A 69 -25.66 -19.67 29.77
N ILE A 70 -24.65 -19.34 28.96
CA ILE A 70 -23.65 -20.31 28.48
C ILE A 70 -22.87 -20.92 29.65
N ALA A 71 -22.47 -20.10 30.62
CA ALA A 71 -21.77 -20.56 31.83
C ALA A 71 -22.62 -21.57 32.61
N VAL A 72 -23.92 -21.30 32.78
CA VAL A 72 -24.87 -22.20 33.45
C VAL A 72 -25.02 -23.49 32.66
N HIS A 73 -25.14 -23.42 31.33
CA HIS A 73 -25.23 -24.61 30.48
C HIS A 73 -23.98 -25.50 30.61
N ARG A 74 -22.78 -24.91 30.51
CA ARG A 74 -21.50 -25.60 30.71
C ARG A 74 -21.39 -26.16 32.12
N ALA A 75 -21.85 -25.42 33.13
CA ALA A 75 -21.87 -25.88 34.51
C ALA A 75 -22.75 -27.12 34.67
N ILE A 76 -23.93 -27.18 34.04
CA ILE A 76 -24.80 -28.36 34.11
C ILE A 76 -24.13 -29.58 33.48
N GLN A 77 -23.48 -29.40 32.32
CA GLN A 77 -22.81 -30.51 31.62
C GLN A 77 -21.63 -31.11 32.41
N ALA A 78 -20.89 -30.28 33.14
CA ALA A 78 -19.73 -30.70 33.91
C ALA A 78 -20.03 -30.89 35.41
N TYR A 79 -21.31 -30.87 35.81
CA TYR A 79 -21.68 -30.94 37.23
C TYR A 79 -21.57 -32.35 37.78
N GLU A 80 -20.84 -32.49 38.88
CA GLU A 80 -20.72 -33.72 39.65
C GLU A 80 -21.29 -33.51 41.07
N PRO A 81 -22.51 -34.01 41.37
CA PRO A 81 -23.19 -33.75 42.64
C PRO A 81 -22.43 -34.23 43.88
N GLU A 82 -21.56 -35.23 43.74
CA GLU A 82 -20.77 -35.80 44.83
C GLU A 82 -19.62 -34.87 45.28
N LYS A 83 -19.12 -34.00 44.38
CA LYS A 83 -17.94 -33.16 44.65
C LYS A 83 -18.31 -31.83 45.32
N ALA A 84 -19.39 -31.20 44.90
CA ALA A 84 -19.79 -29.88 45.40
C ALA A 84 -21.26 -29.60 45.11
N GLN A 85 -21.85 -28.66 45.85
CA GLN A 85 -23.17 -28.11 45.52
C GLN A 85 -23.11 -27.31 44.21
N PHE A 86 -24.15 -27.40 43.40
CA PHE A 86 -24.26 -26.72 42.10
C PHE A 86 -24.14 -25.21 42.26
N THR A 87 -24.74 -24.63 43.30
CA THR A 87 -24.64 -23.20 43.58
C THR A 87 -23.19 -22.72 43.76
N THR A 88 -22.30 -23.58 44.27
CA THR A 88 -20.89 -23.27 44.40
C THR A 88 -20.24 -23.39 43.04
N PHE A 89 -20.43 -24.52 42.35
CA PHE A 89 -19.81 -24.80 41.06
C PHE A 89 -20.15 -23.77 39.98
N VAL A 90 -21.44 -23.44 39.83
CA VAL A 90 -21.92 -22.48 38.81
C VAL A 90 -21.35 -21.08 39.02
N ASN A 91 -21.03 -20.68 40.26
CA ASN A 91 -20.42 -19.38 40.53
C ASN A 91 -19.00 -19.27 39.96
N TRP A 92 -18.25 -20.37 39.90
CA TRP A 92 -16.94 -20.38 39.28
C TRP A 92 -17.06 -20.23 37.76
N GLN A 93 -18.01 -20.95 37.16
CA GLN A 93 -18.29 -20.88 35.73
C GLN A 93 -18.74 -19.49 35.30
N ILE A 94 -19.71 -18.88 36.02
CA ILE A 94 -20.19 -17.53 35.73
C ILE A 94 -19.06 -16.51 35.83
N ARG A 95 -18.22 -16.59 36.88
CA ARG A 95 -17.08 -15.68 37.03
C ARG A 95 -16.07 -15.83 35.90
N GLY A 96 -15.77 -17.05 35.47
CA GLY A 96 -14.86 -17.32 34.35
C GLY A 96 -15.34 -16.73 33.03
N GLU A 97 -16.61 -16.96 32.67
CA GLU A 97 -17.19 -16.43 31.42
C GLU A 97 -17.31 -14.91 31.43
N LEU A 98 -17.73 -14.31 32.55
CA LEU A 98 -17.79 -12.85 32.68
C LEU A 98 -16.41 -12.21 32.62
N GLN A 99 -15.39 -12.84 33.22
CA GLN A 99 -14.01 -12.36 33.11
C GLN A 99 -13.50 -12.45 31.67
N SER A 100 -13.82 -13.54 30.95
CA SER A 100 -13.51 -13.70 29.54
C SER A 100 -14.18 -12.64 28.66
N LEU A 101 -15.47 -12.35 28.90
CA LEU A 101 -16.18 -11.27 28.22
C LEU A 101 -15.53 -9.91 28.50
N ARG A 102 -15.24 -9.62 29.78
CA ARG A 102 -14.57 -8.38 30.19
C ARG A 102 -13.25 -8.20 29.45
N PHE A 103 -12.41 -9.23 29.33
CA PHE A 103 -11.15 -9.10 28.61
C PHE A 103 -11.32 -8.92 27.10
N ARG A 104 -12.44 -9.35 26.50
CA ARG A 104 -12.72 -9.12 25.08
C ARG A 104 -13.22 -7.70 24.80
N LEU A 105 -14.05 -7.16 25.69
CA LEU A 105 -14.62 -5.82 25.54
C LEU A 105 -13.69 -4.71 26.06
N MET A 106 -13.00 -4.97 27.16
CA MET A 106 -12.12 -4.04 27.87
C MET A 106 -10.69 -4.57 27.80
N THR A 107 -10.07 -4.40 26.64
CA THR A 107 -8.71 -4.89 26.37
C THR A 107 -7.65 -4.18 27.23
N ASP A 108 -7.91 -2.92 27.57
CA ASP A 108 -7.19 -2.08 28.55
C ASP A 108 -7.12 -2.71 29.96
N GLN A 109 -8.17 -3.43 30.37
CA GLN A 109 -8.25 -4.03 31.71
C GLN A 109 -7.41 -5.30 31.86
N ARG A 110 -6.80 -5.80 30.77
CA ARG A 110 -5.93 -6.99 30.82
C ARG A 110 -4.64 -6.69 31.59
N PRO A 111 -4.08 -7.65 32.34
CA PRO A 111 -2.81 -7.45 33.04
C PRO A 111 -1.67 -7.01 32.13
N SER A 112 -1.65 -7.48 30.86
CA SER A 112 -0.66 -7.06 29.87
C SER A 112 -0.85 -5.61 29.42
N ALA A 113 -2.08 -5.16 29.23
CA ALA A 113 -2.38 -3.79 28.84
C ALA A 113 -2.04 -2.80 29.96
N LYS A 114 -2.34 -3.17 31.21
CA LYS A 114 -1.96 -2.39 32.40
C LYS A 114 -0.45 -2.21 32.55
N LYS A 115 0.37 -3.17 32.12
CA LYS A 115 1.84 -3.05 32.15
C LYS A 115 2.38 -1.98 31.19
N VAL A 116 1.65 -1.71 30.12
CA VAL A 116 2.02 -0.77 29.06
C VAL A 116 1.15 0.50 29.14
N GLU A 117 0.34 0.64 30.20
CA GLU A 117 -0.63 1.74 30.37
C GLU A 117 -1.55 1.93 29.15
N ALA A 118 -1.80 0.84 28.41
CA ALA A 118 -2.60 0.86 27.21
C ALA A 118 -4.07 1.12 27.57
N THR A 119 -4.63 2.19 27.01
CA THR A 119 -5.99 2.64 27.29
C THR A 119 -6.83 2.57 26.01
N THR A 120 -8.05 2.04 26.11
CA THR A 120 -9.01 2.08 25.00
C THR A 120 -9.61 3.48 24.94
N VAL A 121 -9.27 4.22 23.88
CA VAL A 121 -9.85 5.52 23.56
C VAL A 121 -10.78 5.38 22.35
N SER A 122 -11.86 6.15 22.35
CA SER A 122 -12.67 6.33 21.14
C SER A 122 -11.86 7.11 20.13
N LEU A 123 -11.94 6.75 18.84
CA LEU A 123 -11.24 7.44 17.76
C LEU A 123 -11.59 8.94 17.72
N SER A 124 -12.85 9.25 18.06
CA SER A 124 -13.41 10.60 18.08
C SER A 124 -13.35 11.25 19.48
N ALA A 125 -12.77 10.60 20.49
CA ALA A 125 -12.60 11.24 21.80
C ALA A 125 -11.60 12.38 21.66
N MET A 126 -11.91 13.55 22.19
CA MET A 126 -10.91 14.62 22.29
C MET A 126 -9.89 14.22 23.35
N VAL A 127 -8.63 14.15 22.96
CA VAL A 127 -7.50 13.89 23.86
C VAL A 127 -6.69 15.18 23.94
N THR A 128 -6.43 15.64 25.16
CA THR A 128 -5.55 16.78 25.38
C THR A 128 -4.11 16.35 25.10
N SER A 129 -3.49 16.97 24.09
CA SER A 129 -2.09 16.80 23.77
C SER A 129 -1.19 17.38 24.88
N ALA A 130 0.09 17.02 24.87
CA ALA A 130 1.08 17.52 25.83
C ALA A 130 1.21 19.06 25.80
N ASP A 131 0.92 19.68 24.65
CA ASP A 131 0.94 21.14 24.45
C ASP A 131 -0.37 21.83 24.87
N GLY A 132 -1.35 21.08 25.38
CA GLY A 132 -2.63 21.61 25.85
C GLY A 132 -3.72 21.73 24.78
N ASP A 133 -3.39 21.48 23.52
CA ASP A 133 -4.36 21.46 22.43
C ASP A 133 -5.20 20.17 22.47
N GLU A 134 -6.51 20.30 22.34
CA GLU A 134 -7.43 19.16 22.26
C GLU A 134 -7.52 18.68 20.80
N MET A 135 -7.06 17.46 20.53
CA MET A 135 -7.14 16.86 19.21
C MET A 135 -7.72 15.44 19.30
N SER A 136 -8.47 15.02 18.29
CA SER A 136 -8.93 13.63 18.22
C SER A 136 -7.76 12.71 17.82
N PRO A 137 -7.71 11.47 18.34
CA PRO A 137 -6.80 10.44 17.85
C PRO A 137 -6.90 10.24 16.34
N GLU A 138 -8.08 10.43 15.75
CA GLU A 138 -8.29 10.41 14.31
C GLU A 138 -7.39 11.40 13.57
N ALA A 139 -7.38 12.67 13.99
CA ALA A 139 -6.53 13.71 13.39
C ALA A 139 -5.03 13.50 13.67
N MET A 140 -4.67 12.76 14.72
CA MET A 140 -3.27 12.37 14.97
C MET A 140 -2.79 11.22 14.08
N ILE A 141 -3.71 10.35 13.65
CA ILE A 141 -3.41 9.15 12.84
C ILE A 141 -3.53 9.45 11.34
N GLU A 142 -4.30 10.48 10.98
CA GLU A 142 -4.47 10.90 9.59
C GLU A 142 -3.11 11.18 8.94
N ASP A 143 -2.84 10.45 7.87
CA ASP A 143 -1.64 10.60 7.04
C ASP A 143 -2.05 11.42 5.82
N GLU A 144 -1.68 12.70 5.81
CA GLU A 144 -2.07 13.68 4.79
C GLU A 144 -1.67 13.23 3.36
N ASP A 145 -0.58 12.46 3.25
CA ASP A 145 -0.06 11.96 1.97
C ASP A 145 -0.70 10.63 1.54
N ALA A 146 -1.61 10.05 2.35
CA ALA A 146 -2.19 8.74 2.06
C ALA A 146 -3.06 8.75 0.79
N LEU A 147 -3.82 9.83 0.57
CA LEU A 147 -4.66 9.98 -0.61
C LEU A 147 -3.80 10.07 -1.87
N GLU A 148 -2.84 10.99 -1.90
CA GLU A 148 -1.97 11.20 -3.06
C GLU A 148 -1.18 9.94 -3.40
N ARG A 149 -0.61 9.25 -2.41
CA ARG A 149 0.10 7.98 -2.64
C ARG A 149 -0.81 6.88 -3.16
N THR A 150 -2.04 6.81 -2.67
CA THR A 150 -3.03 5.81 -3.13
C THR A 150 -3.44 6.10 -4.57
N GLU A 151 -3.71 7.36 -4.91
CA GLU A 151 -4.06 7.77 -6.27
C GLU A 151 -2.91 7.56 -7.25
N SER A 152 -1.68 7.91 -6.86
CA SER A 152 -0.49 7.64 -7.67
C SER A 152 -0.31 6.14 -7.90
N ALA A 153 -0.38 5.32 -6.85
CA ALA A 153 -0.23 3.88 -6.96
C ALA A 153 -1.35 3.23 -7.79
N ALA A 154 -2.58 3.72 -7.66
CA ALA A 154 -3.71 3.28 -8.47
C ALA A 154 -3.52 3.67 -9.95
N SER A 155 -3.03 4.88 -10.22
CA SER A 155 -2.70 5.36 -11.56
C SER A 155 -1.61 4.49 -12.20
N ASP A 156 -0.52 4.22 -11.47
CA ASP A 156 0.57 3.37 -11.94
C ASP A 156 0.09 1.95 -12.24
N TYR A 157 -0.73 1.37 -11.35
CA TYR A 157 -1.32 0.04 -11.56
C TYR A 157 -2.20 -0.03 -12.82
N LEU A 158 -3.05 0.98 -13.05
CA LEU A 158 -3.89 1.06 -14.24
C LEU A 158 -3.07 1.29 -15.51
N ALA A 159 -2.01 2.10 -15.44
CA ALA A 159 -1.09 2.32 -16.55
C ALA A 159 -0.39 1.02 -16.94
N ASP A 160 0.15 0.27 -15.97
CA ASP A 160 0.79 -1.03 -16.21
C ASP A 160 -0.18 -2.05 -16.84
N GLY A 161 -1.42 -2.11 -16.34
CA GLY A 161 -2.46 -2.96 -16.91
C GLY A 161 -2.79 -2.61 -18.37
N ALA A 162 -2.88 -1.32 -18.69
CA ALA A 162 -3.13 -0.86 -20.03
C ALA A 162 -1.94 -1.11 -20.97
N ILE A 163 -0.71 -0.92 -20.49
CA ILE A 163 0.53 -1.26 -21.21
C ILE A 163 0.56 -2.75 -21.57
N ALA A 164 0.26 -3.62 -20.60
CA ALA A 164 0.20 -5.05 -20.82
C ALA A 164 -0.84 -5.43 -21.90
N SER A 165 -2.02 -4.82 -21.84
CA SER A 165 -3.09 -5.06 -22.82
C SER A 165 -2.72 -4.56 -24.23
N LEU A 166 -2.07 -3.41 -24.36
CA LEU A 166 -1.58 -2.90 -25.64
C LEU A 166 -0.50 -3.79 -26.26
N ILE A 167 0.43 -4.29 -25.45
CA ILE A 167 1.47 -5.22 -25.90
C ILE A 167 0.83 -6.53 -26.38
N GLU A 168 -0.16 -7.06 -25.66
CA GLU A 168 -0.89 -8.27 -26.08
C GLU A 168 -1.62 -8.06 -27.42
N ALA A 169 -2.36 -6.96 -27.56
CA ALA A 169 -3.02 -6.61 -28.82
C ALA A 169 -2.04 -6.46 -29.98
N TYR A 170 -0.86 -5.88 -29.73
CA TYR A 170 0.23 -5.78 -30.71
C TYR A 170 0.77 -7.16 -31.13
N VAL A 171 1.05 -8.04 -30.16
CA VAL A 171 1.53 -9.40 -30.43
C VAL A 171 0.47 -10.19 -31.22
N ASP A 172 -0.80 -10.06 -30.88
CA ASP A 172 -1.92 -10.68 -31.59
C ASP A 172 -2.04 -10.17 -33.03
N HIS A 173 -1.88 -8.87 -33.25
CA HIS A 173 -1.85 -8.28 -34.58
C HIS A 173 -0.71 -8.87 -35.42
N LEU A 174 0.51 -8.94 -34.86
CA LEU A 174 1.66 -9.54 -35.53
C LEU A 174 1.47 -11.04 -35.80
N ARG A 175 0.86 -11.78 -34.87
CA ARG A 175 0.55 -13.20 -35.04
C ARG A 175 -0.41 -13.41 -36.21
N LYS A 176 -1.48 -12.61 -36.32
CA LYS A 176 -2.43 -12.64 -37.44
C LYS A 176 -1.75 -12.35 -38.78
N VAL A 177 -0.93 -11.29 -38.84
CA VAL A 177 -0.19 -10.92 -40.07
C VAL A 177 0.84 -12.01 -40.44
N GLY A 178 1.55 -12.57 -39.47
CA GLY A 178 2.54 -13.64 -39.68
C GLY A 178 1.90 -14.92 -40.21
N ILE A 179 0.76 -15.33 -39.64
CA ILE A 179 0.00 -16.49 -40.10
C ILE A 179 -0.50 -16.29 -41.54
N GLU A 180 -1.01 -15.10 -41.88
CA GLU A 180 -1.44 -14.78 -43.24
C GLU A 180 -0.28 -14.78 -44.26
N GLN A 181 0.91 -14.33 -43.84
CA GLN A 181 2.11 -14.41 -44.68
C GLN A 181 2.57 -15.85 -44.91
N LEU A 182 2.55 -16.69 -43.86
CA LEU A 182 2.87 -18.11 -43.96
C LEU A 182 1.89 -18.85 -44.88
N ARG A 183 0.59 -18.50 -44.83
CA ARG A 183 -0.43 -19.05 -45.74
C ARG A 183 -0.20 -18.69 -47.21
N ARG A 184 0.35 -17.50 -47.49
CA ARG A 184 0.59 -17.01 -48.85
C ARG A 184 1.92 -17.46 -49.45
N ARG A 185 2.84 -18.02 -48.66
CA ARG A 185 4.17 -18.41 -49.12
C ARG A 185 4.09 -19.68 -49.99
N PRO A 186 4.57 -19.66 -51.24
CA PRO A 186 4.58 -20.85 -52.09
C PRO A 186 5.55 -21.89 -51.52
N ARG A 187 5.06 -23.11 -51.26
CA ARG A 187 5.85 -24.21 -50.72
C ARG A 187 6.86 -24.74 -51.77
N PRO A 188 8.10 -25.09 -51.38
CA PRO A 188 9.02 -25.77 -52.26
C PRO A 188 8.48 -27.18 -52.60
N LYS A 189 8.35 -27.49 -53.89
CA LYS A 189 7.76 -28.74 -54.44
C LYS A 189 8.35 -30.06 -53.88
N ARG A 190 9.49 -30.02 -53.18
CA ARG A 190 10.13 -31.22 -52.60
C ARG A 190 9.46 -31.72 -51.32
N GLU A 191 8.81 -30.85 -50.54
CA GLU A 191 8.19 -31.22 -49.24
C GLU A 191 6.73 -31.67 -49.40
N GLU A 192 6.03 -31.17 -50.42
CA GLU A 192 4.66 -31.62 -50.76
C GLU A 192 4.60 -33.10 -51.17
N ALA A 193 5.68 -33.64 -51.75
CA ALA A 193 5.76 -35.04 -52.15
C ALA A 193 5.87 -36.00 -50.95
N ALA A 194 6.49 -35.56 -49.84
CA ALA A 194 6.60 -36.34 -48.61
C ALA A 194 5.29 -36.35 -47.80
N LEU A 195 4.60 -35.21 -47.72
CA LEU A 195 3.34 -35.04 -46.97
C LEU A 195 2.08 -35.59 -47.66
N ARG A 196 2.14 -35.92 -48.96
CA ARG A 196 1.03 -36.58 -49.67
C ARG A 196 0.85 -38.06 -49.31
N ARG A 197 1.78 -38.64 -48.54
CA ARG A 197 1.81 -40.08 -48.25
C ARG A 197 1.02 -40.50 -46.99
N GLU A 198 0.60 -39.56 -46.14
CA GLU A 198 -0.05 -39.88 -44.86
C GLU A 198 -1.40 -39.16 -44.65
N GLY A 199 -2.49 -39.94 -44.73
CA GLY A 199 -3.70 -39.78 -43.90
C GLY A 199 -4.80 -38.76 -44.29
N PRO A 200 -6.07 -38.99 -43.88
CA PRO A 200 -7.23 -38.16 -44.25
C PRO A 200 -7.34 -36.90 -43.39
N ARG A 201 -7.70 -35.78 -44.04
CA ARG A 201 -7.59 -34.41 -43.52
C ARG A 201 -8.87 -33.90 -42.85
N LEU A 202 -8.85 -33.72 -41.53
CA LEU A 202 -9.85 -32.96 -40.77
C LEU A 202 -9.47 -31.46 -40.75
N ARG A 203 -10.37 -30.59 -41.23
CA ARG A 203 -10.16 -29.15 -41.37
C ARG A 203 -10.12 -28.43 -40.02
N THR A 204 -8.92 -28.20 -39.49
CA THR A 204 -8.66 -27.23 -38.41
C THR A 204 -8.16 -25.91 -38.99
N ALA A 205 -8.31 -24.79 -38.26
CA ALA A 205 -7.94 -23.45 -38.72
C ALA A 205 -6.43 -23.26 -39.06
N THR A 206 -5.59 -24.24 -38.72
CA THR A 206 -4.15 -24.31 -38.97
C THR A 206 -3.76 -25.25 -40.11
N HIS A 207 -4.73 -25.83 -40.83
CA HIS A 207 -4.46 -26.77 -41.92
C HIS A 207 -3.61 -26.15 -43.05
N GLY A 208 -2.33 -26.51 -43.11
CA GLY A 208 -1.42 -26.10 -44.18
C GLY A 208 -0.25 -25.20 -43.75
N ILE A 209 0.00 -25.00 -42.46
CA ILE A 209 1.22 -24.34 -41.96
C ILE A 209 2.15 -25.40 -41.35
N ASP A 210 3.45 -25.33 -41.65
CA ASP A 210 4.44 -26.22 -41.04
C ASP A 210 4.58 -25.88 -39.53
N PRO A 211 4.40 -26.84 -38.60
CA PRO A 211 4.54 -26.58 -37.17
C PRO A 211 5.89 -25.95 -36.79
N ALA A 212 6.97 -26.29 -37.49
CA ALA A 212 8.31 -25.73 -37.21
C ALA A 212 8.44 -24.26 -37.63
N GLU A 213 7.70 -23.81 -38.65
CA GLU A 213 7.67 -22.39 -39.04
C GLU A 213 6.81 -21.55 -38.08
N LEU A 214 5.75 -22.15 -37.54
CA LEU A 214 4.88 -21.53 -36.53
C LEU A 214 5.63 -21.33 -35.20
N GLU A 215 6.36 -22.34 -34.74
CA GLU A 215 7.20 -22.25 -33.53
C GLU A 215 8.29 -21.17 -33.67
N LYS A 216 8.92 -21.06 -34.84
CA LYS A 216 9.88 -19.98 -35.14
C LYS A 216 9.25 -18.59 -35.12
N LEU A 217 8.00 -18.47 -35.59
CA LEU A 217 7.26 -17.21 -35.54
C LEU A 217 6.96 -16.82 -34.09
N GLU A 218 6.49 -17.76 -33.26
CA GLU A 218 6.18 -17.53 -31.84
C GLU A 218 7.43 -17.16 -31.04
N ALA A 219 8.54 -17.89 -31.20
CA ALA A 219 9.81 -17.57 -30.56
C ALA A 219 10.41 -16.22 -30.98
N LYS A 220 10.03 -15.71 -32.15
CA LYS A 220 10.39 -14.35 -32.59
C LYS A 220 9.48 -13.31 -31.95
N LEU A 221 8.18 -13.57 -31.91
CA LEU A 221 7.20 -12.66 -31.29
C LEU A 221 7.46 -12.48 -29.79
N GLU A 222 7.86 -13.53 -29.09
CA GLU A 222 8.18 -13.45 -27.66
C GLU A 222 9.40 -12.56 -27.39
N ARG A 223 10.45 -12.67 -28.22
CA ARG A 223 11.62 -11.78 -28.12
C ARG A 223 11.29 -10.33 -28.48
N ASP A 224 10.50 -10.13 -29.54
CA ASP A 224 10.07 -8.78 -29.94
C ASP A 224 9.15 -8.17 -28.84
N ARG A 225 8.32 -8.98 -28.16
CA ARG A 225 7.49 -8.57 -27.01
C ARG A 225 8.34 -8.03 -25.86
N GLU A 226 9.37 -8.77 -25.45
CA GLU A 226 10.26 -8.37 -24.35
C GLU A 226 11.02 -7.07 -24.66
N ILE A 227 11.54 -6.94 -25.88
CA ILE A 227 12.24 -5.72 -26.34
C ILE A 227 11.31 -4.51 -26.33
N VAL A 228 10.06 -4.67 -26.80
CA VAL A 228 9.08 -3.58 -26.87
C VAL A 228 8.61 -3.17 -25.47
N ALA A 229 8.32 -4.13 -24.59
CA ALA A 229 7.94 -3.86 -23.21
C ALA A 229 8.98 -3.03 -22.47
N ARG A 230 10.25 -3.44 -22.53
CA ARG A 230 11.35 -2.76 -21.83
C ARG A 230 11.70 -1.40 -22.44
N ARG A 231 11.72 -1.29 -23.77
CA ARG A 231 12.19 -0.05 -24.44
C ARG A 231 11.13 1.03 -24.52
N VAL A 232 9.88 0.67 -24.84
CA VAL A 232 8.82 1.66 -25.10
C VAL A 232 8.22 2.17 -23.78
N PHE A 233 8.13 1.32 -22.76
CA PHE A 233 7.41 1.65 -21.53
C PHE A 233 8.31 1.75 -20.29
N GLN A 234 9.40 0.99 -20.19
CA GLN A 234 10.28 0.98 -19.00
C GLN A 234 11.58 1.80 -19.17
N THR A 235 11.68 2.61 -20.22
CA THR A 235 12.83 3.49 -20.51
C THR A 235 14.22 2.82 -20.55
N ALA A 236 14.31 1.50 -20.71
CA ALA A 236 15.58 0.79 -20.78
C ALA A 236 16.47 1.35 -21.90
N THR A 237 17.79 1.38 -21.68
CA THR A 237 18.72 1.90 -22.67
C THR A 237 18.92 0.91 -23.81
N LEU A 238 19.35 1.40 -24.97
CA LEU A 238 19.63 0.54 -26.13
C LEU A 238 20.82 -0.39 -25.88
N ASP A 239 21.69 -0.02 -24.93
CA ASP A 239 22.91 -0.74 -24.61
C ASP A 239 22.59 -1.97 -23.75
N ASP A 240 21.75 -1.80 -22.73
CA ASP A 240 21.28 -2.88 -21.85
C ASP A 240 20.53 -3.95 -22.66
N LEU A 241 19.62 -3.51 -23.54
CA LEU A 241 18.85 -4.43 -24.38
C LEU A 241 19.69 -5.16 -25.43
N SER A 242 20.75 -4.52 -25.94
CA SER A 242 21.64 -5.14 -26.92
C SER A 242 22.49 -6.25 -26.29
N MET A 243 22.93 -6.05 -25.04
CA MET A 243 23.70 -7.03 -24.28
C MET A 243 22.84 -8.22 -23.84
N GLU A 244 21.59 -7.98 -23.41
CA GLU A 244 20.69 -9.02 -22.92
C GLU A 244 20.07 -9.88 -24.03
N THR A 245 19.67 -9.25 -25.15
CA THR A 245 18.94 -9.97 -26.22
C THR A 245 19.86 -10.52 -27.33
N GLY A 246 21.14 -10.14 -27.32
CA GLY A 246 22.10 -10.51 -28.36
C GLY A 246 21.81 -9.87 -29.73
N VAL A 247 20.92 -8.88 -29.78
CA VAL A 247 20.51 -8.16 -30.99
C VAL A 247 21.29 -6.85 -31.09
N THR A 248 21.68 -6.44 -32.31
CA THR A 248 22.38 -5.17 -32.51
C THR A 248 21.51 -3.98 -32.12
N LYS A 249 22.13 -2.91 -31.58
CA LYS A 249 21.44 -1.67 -31.17
C LYS A 249 20.54 -1.10 -32.26
N GLU A 250 21.00 -1.09 -33.51
CA GLU A 250 20.23 -0.60 -34.65
C GLU A 250 19.01 -1.49 -34.94
N ARG A 251 19.14 -2.81 -34.76
CA ARG A 251 18.00 -3.73 -34.91
C ARG A 251 16.95 -3.53 -33.81
N VAL A 252 17.37 -3.33 -32.55
CA VAL A 252 16.48 -2.96 -31.44
C VAL A 252 15.73 -1.65 -31.73
N ARG A 253 16.43 -0.64 -32.25
CA ARG A 253 15.84 0.64 -32.67
C ARG A 253 14.78 0.48 -33.77
N GLN A 254 15.04 -0.37 -34.75
CA GLN A 254 14.08 -0.62 -35.83
C GLN A 254 12.83 -1.36 -35.36
N ILE A 255 13.00 -2.37 -34.50
CA ILE A 255 11.88 -3.12 -33.91
C ILE A 255 10.99 -2.17 -33.11
N THR A 256 11.59 -1.36 -32.24
CA THR A 256 10.88 -0.44 -31.34
C THR A 256 10.20 0.69 -32.11
N LYS A 257 10.85 1.29 -33.11
CA LYS A 257 10.22 2.29 -34.00
C LYS A 257 9.01 1.72 -34.74
N ARG A 258 9.10 0.48 -35.23
CA ARG A 258 7.98 -0.19 -35.91
C ARG A 258 6.86 -0.52 -34.93
N ALA A 259 7.19 -1.03 -33.75
CA ALA A 259 6.24 -1.38 -32.70
C ALA A 259 5.47 -0.15 -32.23
N ALA A 260 6.15 0.97 -31.94
CA ALA A 260 5.50 2.22 -31.53
C ALA A 260 4.46 2.71 -32.55
N LYS A 261 4.78 2.63 -33.85
CA LYS A 261 3.84 2.99 -34.91
C LYS A 261 2.59 2.09 -34.91
N VAL A 262 2.78 0.78 -34.83
CA VAL A 262 1.66 -0.19 -34.87
C VAL A 262 0.82 -0.11 -33.58
N ILE A 263 1.46 0.05 -32.41
CA ILE A 263 0.76 0.25 -31.13
C ILE A 263 -0.08 1.52 -31.17
N ALA A 264 0.43 2.63 -31.71
CA ALA A 264 -0.34 3.86 -31.87
C ALA A 264 -1.55 3.68 -32.81
N GLU A 265 -1.39 2.94 -33.91
CA GLU A 265 -2.50 2.60 -34.81
C GLU A 265 -3.56 1.71 -34.13
N ILE A 266 -3.14 0.75 -33.30
CA ILE A 266 -4.05 -0.12 -32.53
C ILE A 266 -4.79 0.69 -31.46
N ALA A 267 -4.08 1.53 -30.72
CA ALA A 267 -4.67 2.38 -29.68
C ALA A 267 -5.69 3.37 -30.26
N ALA A 268 -5.46 3.89 -31.47
CA ALA A 268 -6.40 4.77 -32.16
C ALA A 268 -7.63 4.02 -32.73
N ALA A 269 -7.52 2.73 -33.03
CA ALA A 269 -8.57 1.94 -33.67
C ALA A 269 -9.47 1.18 -32.68
N ASP A 270 -8.95 0.80 -31.51
CA ASP A 270 -9.70 0.01 -30.52
C ASP A 270 -10.37 0.94 -29.47
N PRO A 271 -11.71 0.89 -29.32
CA PRO A 271 -12.45 1.67 -28.32
C PRO A 271 -11.99 1.47 -26.88
N ARG A 272 -11.31 0.36 -26.57
CA ARG A 272 -10.75 0.11 -25.22
C ARG A 272 -9.68 1.11 -24.80
N PHE A 273 -8.99 1.72 -25.77
CA PHE A 273 -7.91 2.67 -25.53
C PHE A 273 -8.28 4.11 -25.90
N SER A 274 -9.56 4.38 -26.23
CA SER A 274 -10.02 5.72 -26.63
C SER A 274 -9.77 6.77 -25.55
N VAL A 275 -10.02 6.43 -24.28
CA VAL A 275 -9.77 7.31 -23.14
C VAL A 275 -8.28 7.67 -23.05
N MET A 276 -7.37 6.74 -23.36
CA MET A 276 -5.92 7.00 -23.38
C MET A 276 -5.50 7.87 -24.56
N ALA A 277 -6.19 7.76 -25.70
CA ALA A 277 -5.96 8.60 -26.88
C ALA A 277 -6.39 10.05 -26.65
N GLU A 278 -7.46 10.28 -25.87
CA GLU A 278 -7.96 11.61 -25.50
C GLU A 278 -6.99 12.35 -24.56
N TYR A 279 -6.37 11.66 -23.58
CA TYR A 279 -5.25 12.22 -22.79
C TYR A 279 -3.94 12.35 -23.59
N GLY A 280 -3.87 11.68 -24.73
CA GLY A 280 -2.73 11.67 -25.65
C GLY A 280 -2.71 12.85 -26.63
N GLU A 281 -3.74 13.72 -26.66
CA GLU A 281 -3.55 15.04 -27.26
C GLU A 281 -2.41 15.70 -26.50
N PRO A 282 -1.26 16.00 -27.15
CA PRO A 282 -0.22 16.75 -26.48
C PRO A 282 -0.86 18.09 -26.19
N ALA A 283 -1.26 18.34 -24.94
CA ALA A 283 -1.54 19.66 -24.42
C ALA A 283 -0.40 20.50 -24.95
N THR A 284 -0.69 21.34 -25.98
CA THR A 284 0.32 21.85 -26.92
C THR A 284 1.54 22.15 -26.11
N ALA A 285 2.56 21.28 -26.22
CA ALA A 285 3.75 21.46 -25.44
C ALA A 285 4.30 22.75 -26.01
N LYS A 286 3.97 23.88 -25.37
CA LYS A 286 4.70 25.12 -25.49
C LYS A 286 6.09 24.61 -25.23
N ARG A 287 6.85 24.43 -26.31
CA ARG A 287 8.27 24.19 -26.28
C ARG A 287 8.72 25.28 -25.34
N ARG A 288 8.97 24.93 -24.08
CA ARG A 288 9.62 25.81 -23.14
C ARG A 288 10.93 26.03 -23.86
N GLN A 289 11.02 27.17 -24.56
CA GLN A 289 12.31 27.77 -24.80
C GLN A 289 13.00 27.67 -23.43
N PRO A 290 14.23 27.15 -23.36
CA PRO A 290 14.94 27.08 -22.09
C PRO A 290 14.78 28.46 -21.47
N ALA A 291 14.11 28.51 -20.31
CA ALA A 291 13.89 29.75 -19.62
C ALA A 291 15.28 30.37 -19.49
N ALA A 292 15.47 31.56 -20.06
CA ALA A 292 16.70 32.31 -19.87
C ALA A 292 17.00 32.24 -18.37
N ALA A 293 18.16 31.68 -18.02
CA ALA A 293 18.54 31.35 -16.67
C ALA A 293 18.35 32.57 -15.76
N ARG A 294 17.18 32.65 -15.13
CA ARG A 294 16.86 33.61 -14.10
C ARG A 294 17.01 32.84 -12.80
N ASN A 295 18.05 33.21 -12.07
CA ASN A 295 18.45 32.73 -10.76
C ASN A 295 19.39 31.51 -10.77
N ALA A 296 20.51 31.62 -11.47
CA ALA A 296 21.75 31.01 -10.97
C ALA A 296 22.43 32.06 -10.10
N THR A 297 22.34 31.94 -8.78
CA THR A 297 23.24 32.67 -7.88
C THR A 297 24.67 32.28 -8.23
N PRO A 298 25.52 33.22 -8.70
CA PRO A 298 26.88 32.88 -9.06
C PRO A 298 27.64 32.41 -7.81
N ILE A 299 28.34 31.29 -7.92
CA ILE A 299 29.21 30.73 -6.86
C ILE A 299 30.37 31.69 -6.54
N LEU A 300 30.67 32.62 -7.44
CA LEU A 300 31.69 33.64 -7.26
C LEU A 300 31.06 34.96 -6.78
N PRO A 301 31.66 35.64 -5.79
CA PRO A 301 31.21 36.95 -5.35
C PRO A 301 31.30 37.96 -6.50
N ASP A 302 30.31 38.85 -6.57
CA ASP A 302 30.19 39.85 -7.63
C ASP A 302 31.32 40.88 -7.52
N ALA A 303 32.17 40.92 -8.55
CA ALA A 303 33.34 41.78 -8.62
C ALA A 303 33.02 43.28 -8.63
N SER A 304 31.75 43.66 -8.86
CA SER A 304 31.30 45.05 -8.85
C SER A 304 30.96 45.58 -7.46
N GLN A 305 30.95 44.73 -6.43
CA GLN A 305 30.62 45.15 -5.06
C GLN A 305 31.77 45.95 -4.43
N PRO A 306 31.47 47.01 -3.66
CA PRO A 306 32.47 47.97 -3.19
C PRO A 306 33.55 47.35 -2.30
N HIS A 307 33.25 46.26 -1.59
CA HIS A 307 34.24 45.54 -0.78
C HIS A 307 35.20 44.67 -1.60
N ASN A 308 34.82 44.30 -2.84
CA ASN A 308 35.66 43.54 -3.78
C ASN A 308 36.52 44.48 -4.66
N LEU A 309 36.12 45.74 -4.80
CA LEU A 309 36.91 46.78 -5.50
C LEU A 309 38.15 47.23 -4.71
N LEU A 310 38.17 46.99 -3.39
CA LEU A 310 39.28 47.35 -2.51
C LEU A 310 40.42 46.32 -2.50
N SER A 311 40.23 45.16 -3.14
CA SER A 311 41.23 44.10 -3.24
C SER A 311 41.63 43.88 -4.69
N SER A 312 42.80 44.38 -5.09
CA SER A 312 43.42 44.02 -6.38
C SER A 312 44.53 43.00 -6.16
N VAL A 313 44.38 41.82 -6.76
CA VAL A 313 45.47 40.82 -6.82
C VAL A 313 46.31 41.13 -8.05
N VAL A 314 47.56 41.53 -7.84
CA VAL A 314 48.54 41.72 -8.92
C VAL A 314 49.47 40.52 -8.92
N ALA A 315 49.62 39.87 -10.07
CA ALA A 315 50.64 38.84 -10.24
C ALA A 315 52.02 39.52 -10.32
N ILE A 316 52.82 39.38 -9.27
CA ILE A 316 54.18 39.91 -9.22
C ILE A 316 55.11 38.84 -9.82
N ASP A 317 55.78 39.17 -10.91
CA ASP A 317 56.86 38.34 -11.43
C ASP A 317 58.12 38.54 -10.57
N ALA A 318 58.87 37.47 -10.32
CA ALA A 318 59.91 37.42 -9.28
C ALA A 318 61.04 38.48 -9.47
N ALA A 319 61.20 39.01 -10.68
CA ALA A 319 62.17 40.05 -11.01
C ALA A 319 61.71 41.49 -10.67
N SER A 320 60.46 41.70 -10.26
CA SER A 320 59.86 43.04 -10.04
C SER A 320 59.65 43.41 -8.56
N ILE A 321 60.03 42.53 -7.64
CA ILE A 321 59.76 42.65 -6.20
C ILE A 321 60.41 43.91 -5.59
N ASP A 322 61.65 44.24 -5.99
CA ASP A 322 62.38 45.39 -5.41
C ASP A 322 61.78 46.76 -5.81
N THR A 323 61.05 46.83 -6.92
CA THR A 323 60.43 48.08 -7.39
C THR A 323 59.06 48.38 -6.76
N VAL A 324 58.33 47.35 -6.30
CA VAL A 324 56.97 47.51 -5.74
C VAL A 324 57.05 48.05 -4.30
N VAL A 325 58.03 47.60 -3.52
CA VAL A 325 58.22 48.01 -2.11
C VAL A 325 58.56 49.51 -2.00
N ALA A 326 59.28 50.08 -2.96
CA ALA A 326 59.60 51.51 -2.98
C ALA A 326 58.39 52.40 -3.35
N ALA A 327 57.40 51.86 -4.08
CA ALA A 327 56.21 52.60 -4.51
C ALA A 327 55.10 52.61 -3.43
N GLU A 328 54.98 51.56 -2.63
CA GLU A 328 53.98 51.47 -1.54
C GLU A 328 54.30 52.43 -0.37
N ALA A 329 55.58 52.60 -0.01
CA ALA A 329 55.99 53.54 1.05
C ALA A 329 55.66 55.02 0.74
N ASN A 330 55.62 55.39 -0.54
CA ASN A 330 55.23 56.73 -0.99
C ASN A 330 53.70 56.94 -1.04
N ARG A 331 52.90 55.85 -1.01
CA ARG A 331 51.43 55.94 -1.03
C ARG A 331 50.85 56.11 0.37
N GLU A 332 51.37 55.38 1.36
CA GLU A 332 50.92 55.48 2.76
C GLU A 332 51.19 56.88 3.36
N THR A 333 52.28 57.52 2.97
CA THR A 333 52.63 58.88 3.42
C THR A 333 51.72 59.97 2.85
N VAL A 334 51.11 59.75 1.67
CA VAL A 334 50.19 60.71 1.03
C VAL A 334 48.77 60.58 1.59
N GLU A 335 48.31 59.37 1.93
CA GLU A 335 46.98 59.16 2.52
C GLU A 335 46.87 59.66 3.96
N ALA A 336 47.94 59.56 4.75
CA ALA A 336 47.98 60.09 6.13
C ALA A 336 47.81 61.62 6.18
N ILE A 337 48.27 62.35 5.15
CA ILE A 337 48.14 63.81 5.07
C ILE A 337 46.71 64.23 4.67
N ALA A 338 46.01 63.40 3.87
CA ALA A 338 44.66 63.72 3.39
C ALA A 338 43.57 63.53 4.46
N ILE A 339 43.73 62.58 5.38
CA ILE A 339 42.74 62.29 6.43
C ILE A 339 42.71 63.37 7.53
N ALA A 340 43.82 64.09 7.75
CA ALA A 340 43.88 65.16 8.76
C ALA A 340 43.14 66.45 8.36
N ALA A 341 42.67 66.58 7.11
CA ALA A 341 42.17 67.85 6.55
C ALA A 341 40.64 67.93 6.36
N ALA A 342 39.84 66.95 6.77
CA ALA A 342 38.38 66.96 6.55
C ALA A 342 37.57 67.44 7.77
N PRO A 343 36.70 68.48 7.65
CA PRO A 343 35.93 69.03 8.78
C PRO A 343 34.64 68.23 9.05
N LEU A 344 34.34 68.02 10.34
CA LEU A 344 33.12 67.38 10.84
C LEU A 344 31.90 68.31 10.72
N ALA A 345 30.87 67.90 9.98
CA ALA A 345 29.60 68.63 9.89
C ALA A 345 28.38 67.75 10.27
N ASN A 346 27.93 67.98 11.50
CA ASN A 346 26.57 68.09 12.01
C ASN A 346 25.45 67.08 11.67
N ARG A 347 24.97 66.40 12.72
CA ARG A 347 23.68 65.70 12.85
C ARG A 347 22.59 66.66 13.34
N ALA A 348 21.46 66.75 12.62
CA ALA A 348 20.15 67.12 13.16
C ALA A 348 19.08 66.57 12.17
N ALA A 349 18.33 65.53 12.50
CA ALA A 349 17.09 65.50 13.31
C ALA A 349 15.84 65.83 12.48
N LEU A 350 14.79 65.01 12.68
CA LEU A 350 13.32 65.18 12.51
C LEU A 350 12.75 63.84 11.96
N HIS A 351 12.00 63.07 12.77
CA HIS A 351 10.56 63.20 13.07
C HIS A 351 9.67 63.12 11.83
#